data_AF-A0AAN8THE4-F1
#
_entry.id   AF-A0AAN8THE4-F1
#
_cell.length_a   1.000
_cell.length_b   1.000
_cell.length_c   1.000
_cell.angle_alpha   90.00
_cell.angle_beta   90.00
_cell.angle_gamma   90.00
#
_symmetry.space_group_name_H-M   'P 1'
#
loop_
_entity.id
_entity.type
_entity.pdbx_description
1 polymer ?
#
loop_
_entity_poly.entity_id
_entity_poly.type
_entity_poly.pdbx_seq_one_letter_code
_entity_poly.pdbx_strand_id
1 'polypeptide(L)'
;MGLSASKRVSNSLQNSSEFNSACDSVYDDCLSLSQHAFTGVKPYQLFTAVERLHASLYPSVPLITNWVKSPPNRLQVDKAFKIVSTRRSGEKESEIMLGNKEFKEFSVEVFSDAVVSSAGKELLKRVPVGALGIAGVGAVVKPGKELIAAAIGAYALGVATSVYISLA
;
A
#
# COMPACT_ATOMS: atom_id res chain seq x y z
N MET A 1 -3.49 -11.85 19.29
CA MET A 1 -3.40 -12.06 17.82
C MET A 1 -3.52 -10.70 17.14
N GLY A 2 -2.41 -10.04 16.78
CA GLY A 2 -2.43 -8.69 16.18
C GLY A 2 -2.78 -8.72 14.69
N LEU A 3 -3.48 -7.70 14.19
CA LEU A 3 -3.73 -7.54 12.75
C LEU A 3 -2.40 -7.33 12.00
N SER A 4 -2.23 -7.98 10.85
CA SER A 4 -1.09 -7.74 9.95
C SER A 4 -1.10 -6.30 9.45
N ALA A 5 0.08 -5.75 9.13
CA ALA A 5 0.22 -4.35 8.67
C ALA A 5 -0.70 -4.04 7.48
N SER A 6 -0.76 -4.92 6.49
CA SER A 6 -1.66 -4.80 5.33
C SER A 6 -3.14 -4.78 5.73
N LYS A 7 -3.56 -5.61 6.70
CA LYS A 7 -4.96 -5.67 7.14
C LYS A 7 -5.37 -4.43 7.94
N ARG A 8 -4.44 -3.82 8.68
CA ARG A 8 -4.68 -2.53 9.37
C ARG A 8 -4.84 -1.40 8.38
N VAL A 9 -3.94 -1.31 7.39
CA VAL A 9 -4.03 -0.33 6.30
C VAL A 9 -5.33 -0.50 5.52
N SER A 10 -5.68 -1.73 5.14
CA SER A 10 -6.94 -2.04 4.46
C SER A 10 -8.16 -1.58 5.26
N ASN A 11 -8.20 -1.89 6.57
CA ASN A 11 -9.31 -1.47 7.43
C ASN A 11 -9.36 0.06 7.59
N SER A 12 -8.21 0.73 7.70
CA SER A 12 -8.13 2.20 7.79
C SER A 12 -8.67 2.86 6.51
N LEU A 13 -8.28 2.35 5.34
CA LEU A 13 -8.78 2.84 4.04
C LEU A 13 -10.29 2.57 3.86
N GLN A 14 -10.78 1.38 4.22
CA GLN A 14 -12.21 1.03 4.12
C GLN A 14 -13.11 1.91 4.99
N ASN A 15 -12.61 2.33 6.16
CA ASN A 15 -13.36 3.19 7.08
C ASN A 15 -13.22 4.70 6.77
N SER A 16 -12.34 5.08 5.83
CA SER A 16 -12.14 6.47 5.44
C SER A 16 -13.24 6.93 4.48
N SER A 17 -14.02 7.94 4.89
CA SER A 17 -15.04 8.56 4.05
C SER A 17 -14.43 9.27 2.83
N GLU A 18 -13.28 9.92 3.00
CA GLU A 18 -12.53 10.58 1.93
C GLU A 18 -12.06 9.56 0.88
N PHE A 19 -11.53 8.42 1.32
CA PHE A 19 -11.12 7.34 0.44
C PHE A 19 -12.30 6.80 -0.38
N ASN A 20 -13.41 6.49 0.30
CA ASN A 20 -14.60 5.96 -0.36
C ASN A 20 -15.21 6.98 -1.34
N SER A 21 -15.27 8.25 -0.97
CA SER A 21 -15.79 9.33 -1.83
C SER A 21 -14.93 9.53 -3.07
N ALA A 22 -13.60 9.48 -2.94
CA ALA A 22 -12.70 9.55 -4.08
C ALA A 22 -12.83 8.34 -5.00
N CYS A 23 -13.00 7.12 -4.44
CA CYS A 23 -13.27 5.93 -5.23
C CYS A 23 -14.57 6.05 -6.02
N ASP A 24 -15.63 6.57 -5.41
CA ASP A 24 -16.92 6.81 -6.07
C ASP A 24 -16.78 7.85 -7.19
N SER A 25 -16.15 8.99 -6.92
CA SER A 25 -15.93 10.03 -7.92
C SER A 25 -15.12 9.54 -9.12
N VAL A 26 -14.02 8.81 -8.88
CA VAL A 26 -13.18 8.28 -9.96
C VAL A 26 -13.91 7.19 -10.74
N TYR A 27 -14.74 6.39 -10.09
CA TYR A 27 -15.59 5.40 -10.74
C TYR A 27 -16.58 6.07 -11.71
N ASP A 28 -17.29 7.10 -11.23
CA ASP A 28 -18.24 7.86 -12.05
C ASP A 28 -17.55 8.59 -13.20
N ASP A 29 -16.36 9.15 -12.98
CA ASP A 29 -15.53 9.76 -14.03
C ASP A 29 -15.13 8.73 -15.10
N CYS A 30 -14.77 7.50 -14.70
CA CYS A 30 -14.44 6.43 -15.65
C CYS A 30 -15.64 6.02 -16.49
N LEU A 31 -16.84 5.97 -15.88
CA LEU A 31 -18.08 5.71 -16.60
C LEU A 31 -18.42 6.85 -17.57
N SER A 32 -18.30 8.10 -17.12
CA SER A 32 -18.55 9.30 -17.93
C SER A 32 -17.63 9.36 -19.15
N LEU A 33 -16.34 9.07 -18.97
CA LEU A 33 -15.36 9.02 -20.08
C LEU A 33 -15.65 7.89 -21.06
N SER A 34 -16.24 6.79 -20.60
CA SER A 34 -16.71 5.72 -21.46
C SER A 34 -18.06 6.03 -22.11
N GLN A 35 -18.66 7.21 -21.85
CA GLN A 35 -20.02 7.58 -22.25
C GLN A 35 -21.05 6.54 -21.81
N HIS A 36 -20.82 5.90 -20.66
CA HIS A 36 -21.62 4.78 -20.17
C HIS A 36 -21.76 3.63 -21.18
N ALA A 37 -20.81 3.48 -22.11
CA ALA A 37 -20.76 2.34 -23.03
C ALA A 37 -20.61 1.00 -22.30
N PHE A 38 -20.16 1.05 -21.05
CA PHE A 38 -19.97 -0.09 -20.16
C PHE A 38 -20.61 0.19 -18.81
N THR A 39 -21.10 -0.87 -18.16
CA THR A 39 -21.71 -0.79 -16.82
C THR A 39 -20.67 -0.73 -15.68
N GLY A 40 -19.38 -0.90 -16.00
CA GLY A 40 -18.28 -0.87 -15.05
C GLY A 40 -16.94 -0.51 -15.70
N VAL A 41 -15.91 -0.40 -14.88
CA VAL A 41 -14.56 0.01 -15.29
C VAL A 41 -13.82 -1.15 -15.94
N LYS A 42 -13.28 -0.93 -17.14
CA LYS A 42 -12.53 -1.94 -17.88
C LYS A 42 -11.04 -1.99 -17.46
N PRO A 43 -10.37 -3.15 -17.59
CA PRO A 43 -8.97 -3.34 -17.18
C PRO A 43 -7.98 -2.35 -17.78
N TYR A 44 -8.21 -1.91 -19.03
CA TYR A 44 -7.34 -0.94 -19.69
C TYR A 44 -7.39 0.44 -19.02
N GLN A 45 -8.50 0.79 -18.37
CA GLN A 45 -8.70 2.08 -17.69
C GLN A 45 -8.08 2.10 -16.29
N LEU A 46 -7.81 0.93 -15.67
CA LEU A 46 -7.48 0.83 -14.26
C LEU A 46 -6.22 1.58 -13.86
N PHE A 47 -5.20 1.58 -14.71
CA PHE A 47 -3.97 2.29 -14.41
C PHE A 47 -4.19 3.80 -14.34
N THR A 48 -4.85 4.37 -15.34
CA THR A 48 -5.20 5.80 -15.35
C THR A 48 -6.20 6.15 -14.25
N ALA A 49 -7.14 5.25 -13.92
CA ALA A 49 -8.05 5.43 -12.79
C ALA A 49 -7.28 5.53 -11.47
N VAL A 50 -6.30 4.65 -11.25
CA VAL A 50 -5.45 4.67 -10.06
C VAL A 50 -4.56 5.91 -9.99
N GLU A 51 -4.06 6.43 -11.11
CA GLU A 51 -3.32 7.70 -11.15
C GLU A 51 -4.19 8.88 -10.70
N ARG A 52 -5.44 8.95 -11.18
CA ARG A 52 -6.39 9.99 -10.76
C ARG A 52 -6.79 9.86 -9.31
N LEU A 53 -7.02 8.64 -8.86
CA LEU A 53 -7.34 8.32 -7.48
C LEU A 53 -6.17 8.72 -6.56
N HIS A 54 -4.93 8.41 -6.96
CA HIS A 54 -3.73 8.87 -6.24
C HIS A 54 -3.65 10.40 -6.18
N ALA A 55 -3.86 11.10 -7.30
CA ALA A 55 -3.86 12.56 -7.32
C ALA A 55 -4.92 13.18 -6.41
N SER A 56 -6.12 12.58 -6.34
CA SER A 56 -7.19 13.02 -5.45
C SER A 56 -6.91 12.73 -3.97
N LEU A 57 -6.25 11.62 -3.66
CA LEU A 57 -6.02 11.19 -2.27
C LEU A 57 -4.71 11.69 -1.67
N TYR A 58 -3.72 11.98 -2.50
CA TYR A 58 -2.41 12.46 -2.06
C TYR A 58 -2.48 13.71 -1.15
N PRO A 59 -3.31 14.73 -1.41
CA PRO A 59 -3.41 15.90 -0.52
C PRO A 59 -4.26 15.67 0.72
N SER A 60 -5.21 14.72 0.69
CA SER A 60 -6.26 14.60 1.71
C SER A 60 -6.02 13.47 2.70
N VAL A 61 -5.44 12.34 2.27
CA VAL A 61 -5.30 11.14 3.10
C VAL A 61 -3.86 11.00 3.61
N PRO A 62 -3.60 11.23 4.92
CA PRO A 62 -2.24 11.23 5.47
C PRO A 62 -1.47 9.93 5.23
N LEU A 63 -2.17 8.79 5.25
CA LEU A 63 -1.56 7.48 4.99
C LEU A 63 -0.96 7.41 3.59
N ILE A 64 -1.61 8.02 2.61
CA ILE A 64 -1.15 8.05 1.21
C ILE A 64 -0.08 9.13 1.05
N THR A 65 -0.26 10.30 1.65
CA THR A 65 0.75 11.38 1.62
C THR A 65 2.10 10.93 2.21
N ASN A 66 2.07 10.20 3.33
CA ASN A 66 3.28 9.78 4.04
C ASN A 66 4.00 8.61 3.35
N TRP A 67 3.24 7.64 2.82
CA TRP A 67 3.80 6.39 2.32
C TRP A 67 3.82 6.25 0.80
N VAL A 68 2.90 6.88 0.07
CA VAL A 68 2.72 6.71 -1.38
C VAL A 68 3.04 8.03 -2.09
N LYS A 69 4.33 8.37 -2.17
CA LYS A 69 4.81 9.62 -2.79
C LYS A 69 4.66 9.68 -4.32
N SER A 70 4.45 8.54 -4.95
CA SER A 70 4.27 8.40 -6.40
C SER A 70 3.12 7.43 -6.64
N PRO A 71 2.39 7.56 -7.76
CA PRO A 71 1.25 6.70 -8.03
C PRO A 71 1.67 5.22 -8.07
N PRO A 72 0.78 4.29 -7.65
CA PRO A 72 1.04 2.86 -7.73
C PRO A 72 1.45 2.42 -9.14
N ASN A 73 2.43 1.51 -9.23
CA ASN A 73 2.96 1.10 -10.52
C ASN A 73 2.03 0.08 -11.22
N ARG A 74 2.27 -0.15 -12.52
CA ARG A 74 1.46 -1.07 -13.32
C ARG A 74 1.42 -2.49 -12.75
N LEU A 75 2.54 -2.98 -12.20
CA LEU A 75 2.63 -4.31 -11.60
C LEU A 75 1.71 -4.45 -10.36
N GLN A 76 1.61 -3.40 -9.54
CA GLN A 76 0.73 -3.37 -8.37
C GLN A 76 -0.74 -3.35 -8.78
N VAL A 77 -1.07 -2.56 -9.80
CA VAL A 77 -2.40 -2.51 -10.39
C VAL A 77 -2.80 -3.88 -10.95
N ASP A 78 -1.95 -4.50 -11.77
CA ASP A 78 -2.26 -5.79 -12.38
C ASP A 78 -2.33 -6.92 -11.32
N LYS A 79 -1.48 -6.87 -10.28
CA LYS A 79 -1.53 -7.79 -9.13
C LYS A 79 -2.85 -7.67 -8.37
N ALA A 80 -3.25 -6.45 -8.00
CA ALA A 80 -4.50 -6.21 -7.28
C ALA A 80 -5.71 -6.61 -8.13
N PHE A 81 -5.67 -6.29 -9.42
CA PHE A 81 -6.70 -6.70 -10.37
C PHE A 81 -6.84 -8.23 -10.45
N LYS A 82 -5.71 -8.95 -10.50
CA LYS A 82 -5.70 -10.42 -10.47
C LYS A 82 -6.30 -10.96 -9.18
N ILE A 83 -5.96 -10.39 -8.02
CA ILE A 83 -6.49 -10.81 -6.72
C ILE A 83 -8.02 -10.69 -6.68
N VAL A 84 -8.56 -9.53 -7.07
CA VAL A 84 -10.01 -9.28 -7.10
C VAL A 84 -10.69 -10.17 -8.14
N SER A 85 -10.09 -10.35 -9.32
CA SER A 85 -10.62 -11.21 -10.38
C SER A 85 -10.65 -12.69 -9.96
N THR A 86 -9.62 -13.18 -9.27
CA THR A 86 -9.59 -14.56 -8.76
C THR A 86 -10.63 -14.78 -7.67
N ARG A 87 -10.88 -13.81 -6.79
CA ARG A 87 -11.98 -13.88 -5.81
C ARG A 87 -13.35 -13.98 -6.50
N ARG A 88 -13.50 -13.37 -7.68
CA ARG A 88 -14.72 -13.41 -8.49
C ARG A 88 -14.92 -14.69 -9.29
N SER A 89 -13.86 -15.41 -9.66
CA SER A 89 -13.89 -16.54 -10.61
C SER A 89 -14.79 -17.74 -10.22
N GLY A 90 -15.50 -17.70 -9.08
CA GLY A 90 -16.62 -18.59 -8.79
C GLY A 90 -17.93 -18.22 -9.54
N GLU A 91 -18.08 -16.98 -9.99
CA GLU A 91 -19.19 -16.50 -10.83
C GLU A 91 -18.67 -16.14 -12.22
N LYS A 92 -19.15 -16.92 -13.21
CA LYS A 92 -19.03 -16.83 -14.67
C LYS A 92 -18.23 -15.66 -15.26
N GLU A 93 -17.43 -16.00 -16.29
CA GLU A 93 -16.67 -15.18 -17.25
C GLU A 93 -17.48 -14.11 -18.02
N SER A 94 -18.57 -13.58 -17.46
CA SER A 94 -19.32 -12.46 -18.00
C SER A 94 -18.59 -11.16 -17.72
N GLU A 95 -17.95 -10.66 -18.77
CA GLU A 95 -17.24 -9.37 -18.90
C GLU A 95 -16.33 -8.99 -17.74
N ILE A 96 -15.03 -9.00 -18.05
CA ILE A 96 -13.95 -8.51 -17.21
C ILE A 96 -14.12 -6.98 -17.00
N MET A 97 -15.00 -6.60 -16.08
CA MET A 97 -15.29 -5.23 -15.66
C MET A 97 -15.43 -5.21 -14.14
N LEU A 98 -14.95 -4.14 -13.53
CA LEU A 98 -15.14 -3.86 -12.10
C LEU A 98 -16.35 -2.95 -11.95
N GLY A 99 -17.38 -3.40 -11.24
CA GLY A 99 -18.45 -2.52 -10.76
C GLY A 99 -17.94 -1.64 -9.61
N ASN A 100 -18.82 -0.78 -9.07
CA ASN A 100 -18.42 0.18 -8.04
C ASN A 100 -17.82 -0.49 -6.79
N LYS A 101 -18.47 -1.56 -6.31
CA LYS A 101 -18.01 -2.30 -5.14
C LYS A 101 -16.66 -2.97 -5.39
N GLU A 102 -16.50 -3.61 -6.54
CA GLU A 102 -15.26 -4.29 -6.90
C GLU A 102 -14.13 -3.27 -7.16
N PHE A 103 -14.44 -2.11 -7.73
CA PHE A 103 -13.49 -1.02 -7.92
C PHE A 103 -12.99 -0.48 -6.58
N LYS A 104 -13.85 -0.38 -5.57
CA LYS A 104 -13.43 -0.04 -4.19
C LYS A 104 -12.53 -1.11 -3.58
N GLU A 105 -12.91 -2.39 -3.67
CA GLU A 105 -12.08 -3.50 -3.17
C GLU A 105 -10.71 -3.54 -3.86
N PHE A 106 -10.70 -3.35 -5.18
CA PHE A 106 -9.50 -3.19 -5.99
C PHE A 106 -8.65 -2.01 -5.52
N SER A 107 -9.25 -0.85 -5.29
CA SER A 107 -8.54 0.35 -4.83
C SER A 107 -7.91 0.13 -3.46
N VAL A 108 -8.63 -0.50 -2.53
CA VAL A 108 -8.07 -0.86 -1.21
C VAL A 108 -6.87 -1.81 -1.35
N GLU A 109 -6.95 -2.82 -2.21
CA GLU A 109 -5.86 -3.77 -2.45
C GLU A 109 -4.63 -3.08 -3.05
N VAL A 110 -4.82 -2.21 -4.06
CA VAL A 110 -3.72 -1.44 -4.68
C VAL A 110 -3.03 -0.53 -3.66
N PHE A 111 -3.80 0.29 -2.94
CA PHE A 111 -3.21 1.28 -2.03
C PHE A 111 -2.65 0.63 -0.77
N SER A 112 -3.22 -0.47 -0.29
CA SER A 112 -2.63 -1.21 0.83
C SER A 112 -1.29 -1.87 0.46
N ASP A 113 -1.18 -2.48 -0.73
CA ASP A 113 0.10 -3.01 -1.23
C ASP A 113 1.11 -1.88 -1.45
N ALA A 114 0.69 -0.74 -2.00
CA ALA A 114 1.55 0.43 -2.21
C ALA A 114 2.09 1.03 -0.90
N VAL A 115 1.23 1.20 0.10
CA VAL A 115 1.62 1.69 1.43
C VAL A 115 2.59 0.71 2.10
N VAL A 116 2.26 -0.59 2.12
CA VAL A 116 3.11 -1.61 2.78
C VAL A 116 4.45 -1.79 2.06
N SER A 117 4.46 -1.79 0.73
CA SER A 117 5.69 -1.87 -0.06
C SER A 117 6.60 -0.66 0.20
N SER A 118 6.02 0.53 0.27
CA SER A 118 6.78 1.76 0.53
C SER A 118 7.28 1.83 1.97
N ALA A 119 6.46 1.42 2.94
CA ALA A 119 6.87 1.28 4.34
C ALA A 119 8.00 0.25 4.51
N GLY A 120 7.93 -0.89 3.83
CA GLY A 120 8.99 -1.89 3.81
C GLY A 120 10.31 -1.37 3.23
N LYS A 121 10.24 -0.61 2.13
CA LYS A 121 11.43 0.06 1.54
C LYS A 121 12.02 1.10 2.48
N GLU A 122 11.18 1.88 3.17
CA GLU A 122 11.64 2.88 4.13
C GLU A 122 12.28 2.22 5.36
N LEU A 123 11.74 1.11 5.84
CA LEU A 123 12.37 0.29 6.88
C LEU A 123 13.75 -0.18 6.44
N LEU A 124 13.90 -0.72 5.23
CA LEU A 124 15.20 -1.16 4.70
C LEU A 124 16.21 -0.02 4.58
N LYS A 125 15.77 1.20 4.24
CA LYS A 125 16.64 2.38 4.19
C LYS A 125 17.08 2.86 5.59
N ARG A 126 16.21 2.71 6.58
CA ARG A 126 16.47 3.14 7.98
C ARG A 126 17.16 2.09 8.82
N VAL A 127 17.19 0.82 8.39
CA VAL A 127 18.12 -0.16 8.95
C VAL A 127 19.52 0.32 8.56
N PRO A 128 20.34 0.77 9.52
CA PRO A 128 21.65 1.30 9.19
C PRO A 128 22.48 0.17 8.57
N VAL A 129 23.08 0.49 7.41
CA VAL A 129 24.21 -0.23 6.82
C VAL A 129 25.35 -0.45 7.85
N GLY A 130 25.30 0.20 9.02
CA GLY A 130 26.13 -0.10 10.19
C GLY A 130 26.10 -1.55 10.68
N ALA A 131 25.05 -2.33 10.43
CA ALA A 131 25.09 -3.78 10.71
C ALA A 131 25.99 -4.55 9.72
N LEU A 132 26.17 -4.05 8.49
CA LEU A 132 27.13 -4.60 7.53
C LEU A 132 28.57 -4.15 7.84
N GLY A 133 28.74 -2.92 8.33
CA GLY A 133 30.06 -2.35 8.67
C GLY A 133 30.71 -2.95 9.93
N ILE A 134 29.94 -3.40 10.92
CA ILE A 134 30.48 -4.00 12.15
C ILE A 134 30.91 -5.47 11.94
N ALA A 135 30.45 -6.13 10.87
CA ALA A 135 30.97 -7.45 10.51
C ALA A 135 32.36 -7.40 9.84
N GLY A 136 32.74 -6.25 9.26
CA GLY A 136 33.96 -6.12 8.46
C GLY A 136 35.19 -5.59 9.19
N VAL A 137 35.03 -4.95 10.37
CA VAL A 137 36.15 -4.35 11.12
C VAL A 137 35.99 -4.64 12.60
N GLY A 138 36.78 -5.57 13.13
CA GLY A 138 37.05 -5.63 14.57
C GLY A 138 36.69 -6.93 15.29
N ALA A 139 37.26 -8.05 14.87
CA ALA A 139 37.40 -9.25 15.72
C ALA A 139 38.43 -9.06 16.87
N VAL A 140 38.69 -7.83 17.33
CA VAL A 140 39.59 -7.51 18.45
C VAL A 140 39.11 -6.26 19.17
N VAL A 141 38.31 -6.39 20.24
CA VAL A 141 38.46 -5.69 21.55
C VAL A 141 37.25 -5.87 22.51
N LYS A 142 37.53 -6.48 23.69
CA LYS A 142 37.09 -6.21 25.08
C LYS A 142 35.59 -6.05 25.49
N PRO A 143 35.25 -6.24 26.80
CA PRO A 143 33.88 -6.49 27.28
C PRO A 143 33.08 -5.18 27.45
N GLY A 144 32.34 -4.79 26.41
CA GLY A 144 31.35 -3.69 26.43
C GLY A 144 30.17 -3.89 25.46
N LYS A 145 30.03 -5.12 24.95
CA LYS A 145 29.27 -5.52 23.76
C LYS A 145 27.74 -5.55 23.96
N GLU A 146 27.29 -5.74 25.20
CA GLU A 146 25.85 -5.80 25.55
C GLU A 146 25.14 -4.46 25.32
N LEU A 147 25.78 -3.34 25.70
CA LEU A 147 25.17 -2.00 25.60
C LEU A 147 24.99 -1.54 24.16
N ILE A 148 25.95 -1.83 23.29
CA ILE A 148 25.90 -1.45 21.87
C ILE A 148 24.87 -2.31 21.14
N ALA A 149 24.84 -3.62 21.41
CA ALA A 149 23.84 -4.52 20.85
C ALA A 149 22.42 -4.18 21.34
N ALA A 150 22.26 -3.85 22.62
CA ALA A 150 20.99 -3.43 23.20
C ALA A 150 20.51 -2.09 22.62
N ALA A 151 21.40 -1.11 22.41
CA ALA A 151 21.05 0.17 21.80
C ALA A 151 20.59 0.01 20.34
N ILE A 152 21.28 -0.85 19.56
CA ILE A 152 20.87 -1.17 18.19
C ILE A 152 19.52 -1.90 18.19
N GLY A 153 19.32 -2.85 19.10
CA GLY A 153 18.05 -3.55 19.28
C GLY A 153 16.89 -2.63 19.64
N ALA A 154 17.10 -1.72 20.60
CA ALA A 154 16.12 -0.73 21.02
C ALA A 154 15.78 0.28 19.90
N TYR A 155 16.79 0.71 19.13
CA TYR A 155 16.57 1.61 17.98
C TYR A 155 15.82 0.90 16.85
N ALA A 156 16.21 -0.33 16.49
CA ALA A 156 15.50 -1.11 15.48
C ALA A 156 14.04 -1.38 15.89
N LEU A 157 13.81 -1.69 17.17
CA LEU A 157 12.47 -1.83 17.74
C LEU A 157 11.69 -0.50 17.72
N GLY A 158 12.35 0.62 18.02
CA GLY A 158 11.76 1.97 17.94
C GLY A 158 11.37 2.36 16.51
N VAL A 159 12.23 2.06 15.53
CA VAL A 159 11.94 2.29 14.10
C VAL A 159 10.79 1.39 13.66
N ALA A 160 10.81 0.10 14.00
CA ALA A 160 9.73 -0.82 13.65
C ALA A 160 8.38 -0.40 14.29
N THR A 161 8.39 0.00 15.56
CA THR A 161 7.17 0.46 16.26
C THR A 161 6.66 1.79 15.70
N SER A 162 7.54 2.76 15.39
CA SER A 162 7.13 4.03 14.77
C SER A 162 6.50 3.85 13.39
N VAL A 163 7.07 2.97 12.55
CA VAL A 163 6.47 2.62 11.25
C VAL A 163 5.15 1.88 11.44
N TYR A 164 5.08 0.95 12.40
CA TYR A 164 3.85 0.21 12.70
C TYR A 164 2.72 1.10 13.25
N ILE A 165 3.04 2.13 14.03
CA ILE A 165 2.09 3.13 14.53
C ILE A 165 1.63 4.04 13.39
N SER A 166 2.54 4.48 12.52
CA SER A 166 2.22 5.34 11.37
C SER A 166 1.46 4.65 10.24
N LEU A 167 1.17 3.35 10.37
CA LEU A 167 0.31 2.55 9.49
C LEU A 167 -1.12 2.35 10.05
N ALA A 168 -1.39 2.90 11.24
CA ALA A 168 -2.69 2.89 11.92
C ALA A 168 -3.45 4.19 11.60
#